data_AF-A0A3C1P4B1-F1
#
_entry.id   AF-A0A3C1P4B1-F1
#
_cell.length_a   1.000
_cell.length_b   1.000
_cell.length_c   1.000
_cell.angle_alpha   90.00
_cell.angle_beta   90.00
_cell.angle_gamma   90.00
#
_symmetry.space_group_name_H-M   'P 1'
#
loop_
_entity.id
_entity.type
_entity.pdbx_description
1 polymer ?
#
loop_
_entity_poly.entity_id
_entity_poly.type
_entity_poly.pdbx_seq_one_letter_code
_entity_poly.pdbx_strand_id
1 'polypeptide(L)'
;TYVMQDEWGQTMPSHSISAGLDYPGVGPEHSWLHDTGRAVYEPVDDAEAMAAFEVLCRTEGIIPAIETAHGLAGAMRLGRELGPDAVIIVNLSGRGDKDVATAAEWFGLARPGGST
;
A
#
# COMPACT_ATOMS: atom_id res chain seq x y z
N THR A 1 3.62 -20.98 -1.89
CA THR A 1 3.85 -19.70 -1.20
C THR A 1 5.10 -19.08 -1.78
N TYR A 2 5.15 -17.75 -1.85
CA TYR A 2 6.34 -17.00 -2.24
C TYR A 2 6.93 -16.30 -1.03
N VAL A 3 8.26 -16.18 -1.00
CA VAL A 3 9.01 -15.53 0.06
C VAL A 3 10.29 -14.92 -0.51
N MET A 4 10.69 -13.76 0.00
CA MET A 4 11.94 -13.10 -0.32
C MET A 4 13.09 -13.85 0.37
N GLN A 5 13.94 -14.49 -0.42
CA GLN A 5 15.05 -15.31 0.06
C GLN A 5 16.32 -15.04 -0.73
N ASP A 6 17.46 -15.22 -0.08
CA ASP A 6 18.76 -15.21 -0.76
C ASP A 6 19.03 -16.55 -1.49
N GLU A 7 20.18 -16.65 -2.15
CA GLU A 7 20.60 -17.85 -2.89
C GLU A 7 20.76 -19.11 -2.01
N TRP A 8 20.88 -18.93 -0.69
CA TRP A 8 21.03 -20.00 0.30
C TRP A 8 19.70 -20.37 0.97
N GLY A 9 18.59 -19.78 0.52
CA GLY A 9 17.26 -20.00 1.07
C GLY A 9 17.01 -19.32 2.41
N GLN A 10 17.87 -18.37 2.82
CA GLN A 10 17.64 -17.58 4.02
C GLN A 10 16.65 -16.45 3.74
N THR A 11 15.70 -16.24 4.65
CA THR A 11 14.73 -15.14 4.54
C THR A 11 15.44 -13.80 4.58
N MET A 12 15.16 -12.96 3.58
CA MET A 12 15.66 -11.59 3.51
C MET A 12 14.75 -10.63 4.29
N PRO A 13 15.29 -9.54 4.85
CA PRO A 13 14.46 -8.50 5.44
C PRO A 13 13.65 -7.77 4.35
N SER A 14 12.37 -7.54 4.63
CA SER A 14 11.52 -6.63 3.86
C SER A 14 11.68 -5.19 4.38
N HIS A 15 11.20 -4.23 3.61
CA HIS A 15 11.06 -2.84 4.05
C HIS A 15 9.86 -2.20 3.34
N SER A 16 9.02 -1.51 4.09
CA SER A 16 7.93 -0.67 3.59
C SER A 16 7.66 0.44 4.58
N ILE A 17 7.24 1.62 4.11
CA ILE A 17 6.69 2.67 4.99
C ILE A 17 5.45 2.17 5.77
N SER A 18 4.78 1.15 5.24
CA SER A 18 3.61 0.52 5.83
C SER A 18 4.00 -0.70 6.66
N ALA A 19 3.95 -0.59 7.98
CA ALA A 19 4.28 -1.71 8.87
C ALA A 19 3.44 -2.97 8.60
N GLY A 20 2.18 -2.84 8.16
CA GLY A 20 1.31 -3.96 7.83
C GLY A 20 1.65 -4.70 6.52
N LEU A 21 2.48 -4.12 5.66
CA LEU A 21 2.98 -4.75 4.43
C LEU A 21 4.46 -5.11 4.50
N ASP A 22 5.14 -4.75 5.59
CA ASP A 22 6.54 -5.08 5.83
C ASP A 22 6.69 -6.55 6.28
N TYR A 23 6.46 -7.45 5.32
CA TYR A 23 6.54 -8.88 5.52
C TYR A 23 7.15 -9.55 4.28
N PRO A 24 8.17 -10.42 4.43
CA PRO A 24 8.91 -10.96 3.27
C PRO A 24 8.17 -12.10 2.56
N GLY A 25 7.00 -12.54 3.03
CA GLY A 25 6.26 -13.67 2.48
C GLY A 25 4.85 -13.33 1.99
N VAL A 26 4.16 -14.32 1.41
CA VAL A 26 2.74 -14.20 1.05
C VAL A 26 1.99 -15.51 1.27
N GLY A 27 0.72 -15.44 1.67
CA GLY A 27 -0.11 -16.62 1.90
C GLY A 27 -0.17 -17.57 0.69
N PRO A 28 -0.23 -18.89 0.89
CA PRO A 28 -0.15 -19.88 -0.19
C PRO A 28 -1.30 -19.81 -1.20
N GLU A 29 -2.49 -19.38 -0.77
CA GLU A 29 -3.64 -19.18 -1.67
C GLU A 29 -3.38 -18.07 -2.68
N HIS A 30 -2.73 -16.97 -2.26
CA HIS A 30 -2.35 -15.89 -3.16
C HIS A 30 -1.33 -16.35 -4.21
N SER A 31 -0.34 -17.16 -3.82
CA SER A 31 0.60 -17.76 -4.76
C SER A 31 -0.12 -18.65 -5.78
N TRP A 32 -1.08 -19.46 -5.33
CA TRP A 32 -1.86 -20.29 -6.25
C TRP A 32 -2.70 -19.47 -7.24
N LEU A 33 -3.35 -18.38 -6.77
CA LEU A 33 -4.10 -17.48 -7.64
C LEU A 33 -3.21 -16.76 -8.66
N HIS A 34 -1.98 -16.40 -8.28
CA HIS A 34 -0.97 -15.87 -9.19
C HIS A 34 -0.59 -16.90 -10.26
N ASP A 35 -0.21 -18.12 -9.83
CA ASP A 35 0.33 -19.16 -10.72
C ASP A 35 -0.70 -19.66 -11.74
N THR A 36 -1.99 -19.59 -11.38
CA THR A 36 -3.10 -19.92 -12.27
C THR A 36 -3.53 -18.76 -13.17
N GLY A 37 -2.94 -17.57 -13.01
CA GLY A 37 -3.32 -16.36 -13.73
C GLY A 37 -4.68 -15.79 -13.30
N ARG A 38 -5.24 -16.24 -12.18
CA ARG A 38 -6.56 -15.80 -11.69
C ARG A 38 -6.52 -14.44 -11.00
N ALA A 39 -5.37 -14.08 -10.43
CA ALA A 39 -5.11 -12.78 -9.83
C ALA A 39 -3.76 -12.23 -10.30
N VAL A 40 -3.70 -10.92 -10.50
CA VAL A 40 -2.48 -10.18 -10.84
C VAL A 40 -2.02 -9.41 -9.60
N TYR A 41 -0.71 -9.44 -9.33
CA TYR A 41 -0.09 -8.78 -8.20
C TYR A 41 0.90 -7.76 -8.73
N GLU A 42 0.73 -6.50 -8.34
CA GLU A 42 1.58 -5.40 -8.80
C GLU A 42 2.24 -4.71 -7.62
N PRO A 43 3.52 -4.30 -7.74
CA PRO A 43 4.15 -3.48 -6.73
C PRO A 43 3.61 -2.05 -6.78
N VAL A 44 3.59 -1.43 -5.61
CA VAL A 44 3.34 0.00 -5.40
C VAL A 44 4.43 0.48 -4.45
N ASP A 45 5.12 1.56 -4.81
CA ASP A 45 6.17 2.13 -3.96
C ASP A 45 5.60 3.09 -2.89
N ASP A 46 6.45 3.43 -1.91
CA ASP A 46 6.07 4.31 -0.80
C ASP A 46 5.55 5.67 -1.31
N ALA A 47 6.12 6.22 -2.38
CA ALA A 47 5.72 7.53 -2.89
C ALA A 47 4.36 7.49 -3.59
N GLU A 48 4.08 6.43 -4.36
CA GLU A 48 2.77 6.17 -4.96
C GLU A 48 1.69 6.01 -3.88
N ALA A 49 1.96 5.22 -2.84
CA ALA A 49 1.05 5.03 -1.73
C ALA A 49 0.76 6.35 -1.01
N MET A 50 1.77 7.15 -0.72
CA MET A 50 1.59 8.44 -0.05
C MET A 50 0.89 9.47 -0.93
N ALA A 51 1.12 9.48 -2.24
CA ALA A 51 0.33 10.31 -3.16
C ALA A 51 -1.17 9.93 -3.15
N ALA A 52 -1.48 8.63 -3.15
CA ALA A 52 -2.86 8.15 -3.05
C ALA A 52 -3.51 8.46 -1.70
N PHE A 53 -2.74 8.35 -0.61
CA PHE A 53 -3.17 8.77 0.74
C PHE A 53 -3.61 10.24 0.72
N GLU A 54 -2.78 11.14 0.16
CA GLU A 54 -3.07 12.56 0.10
C GLU A 54 -4.33 12.86 -0.71
N VAL A 55 -4.48 12.21 -1.87
CA VAL A 55 -5.66 12.37 -2.73
C VAL A 55 -6.92 12.02 -1.97
N LEU A 56 -6.99 10.85 -1.33
CA LEU A 56 -8.19 10.42 -0.61
C LEU A 56 -8.53 11.36 0.56
N CYS A 57 -7.50 11.82 1.29
CA CYS A 57 -7.67 12.80 2.36
C CYS A 57 -8.26 14.12 1.84
N ARG A 58 -7.74 14.63 0.72
CA ARG A 58 -8.10 15.96 0.19
C ARG A 58 -9.42 15.97 -0.57
N THR A 59 -9.77 14.89 -1.26
CA THR A 59 -10.99 14.86 -2.10
C THR A 59 -12.19 14.29 -1.36
N GLU A 60 -11.99 13.24 -0.57
CA GLU A 60 -13.09 12.52 0.10
C GLU A 60 -13.16 12.75 1.61
N GLY A 61 -12.15 13.39 2.22
CA GLY A 61 -12.10 13.60 3.67
C GLY A 61 -11.91 12.30 4.46
N ILE A 62 -11.41 11.25 3.81
CA ILE A 62 -11.15 9.94 4.42
C ILE A 62 -9.64 9.80 4.61
N ILE A 63 -9.22 9.49 5.83
CA ILE A 63 -7.81 9.20 6.15
C ILE A 63 -7.60 7.68 6.07
N PRO A 64 -6.99 7.15 4.99
CA PRO A 64 -6.80 5.70 4.85
C PRO A 64 -5.60 5.23 5.67
N ALA A 65 -5.58 3.95 6.06
CA ALA A 65 -4.32 3.33 6.48
C ALA A 65 -3.29 3.39 5.33
N ILE A 66 -2.00 3.47 5.63
CA ILE A 66 -0.98 3.48 4.56
C ILE A 66 -1.02 2.15 3.76
N GLU A 67 -1.36 1.03 4.41
CA GLU A 67 -1.59 -0.26 3.74
C GLU A 67 -2.71 -0.14 2.69
N THR A 68 -3.81 0.53 3.07
CA THR A 68 -4.95 0.79 2.20
C THR A 68 -4.57 1.68 1.01
N ALA A 69 -3.70 2.67 1.25
CA ALA A 69 -3.28 3.62 0.22
C ALA A 69 -2.49 2.93 -0.92
N HIS A 70 -1.79 1.82 -0.66
CA HIS A 70 -1.17 1.01 -1.71
C HIS A 70 -2.21 0.46 -2.69
N GLY A 71 -3.31 -0.12 -2.16
CA GLY A 71 -4.41 -0.62 -2.99
C GLY A 71 -5.08 0.49 -3.80
N LEU A 72 -5.22 1.69 -3.22
CA LEU A 72 -5.77 2.85 -3.91
C LEU A 72 -4.85 3.35 -5.03
N ALA A 73 -3.54 3.41 -4.81
CA ALA A 73 -2.58 3.81 -5.84
C ALA A 73 -2.63 2.86 -7.06
N GLY A 74 -2.66 1.55 -6.81
CA GLY A 74 -2.86 0.55 -7.87
C GLY A 74 -4.19 0.74 -8.61
N ALA A 75 -5.29 0.99 -7.89
CA ALA A 75 -6.59 1.25 -8.49
C ALA A 75 -6.59 2.53 -9.37
N MET A 76 -5.87 3.58 -8.96
CA MET A 76 -5.73 4.80 -9.76
C MET A 76 -4.95 4.57 -11.06
N ARG A 77 -3.92 3.71 -11.05
CA ARG A 77 -3.24 3.25 -12.28
C ARG A 77 -4.20 2.48 -13.18
N LEU A 78 -4.86 1.46 -12.63
CA LEU A 78 -5.79 0.61 -13.36
C LEU A 78 -6.96 1.42 -13.95
N GLY A 79 -7.49 2.39 -13.22
CA GLY A 79 -8.55 3.28 -13.72
C GLY A 79 -8.13 4.10 -14.93
N ARG A 80 -6.86 4.57 -14.98
CA ARG A 80 -6.33 5.27 -16.16
C ARG A 80 -6.19 4.35 -17.37
N GLU A 81 -5.87 3.07 -17.14
CA GLU A 81 -5.74 2.07 -18.20
C GLU A 81 -7.08 1.62 -18.76
N LEU A 82 -8.07 1.39 -17.88
CA LEU A 82 -9.40 0.91 -18.28
C LEU A 82 -10.30 2.01 -18.84
N GLY A 83 -10.05 3.27 -18.48
CA GLY A 83 -10.81 4.43 -18.97
C GLY A 83 -12.00 4.81 -18.09
N PRO A 84 -12.73 5.89 -18.47
CA PRO A 84 -13.68 6.58 -17.61
C PRO A 84 -14.94 5.78 -17.26
N ASP A 85 -15.29 4.76 -18.06
CA ASP A 85 -16.49 3.94 -17.84
C ASP A 85 -16.23 2.72 -16.94
N ALA A 86 -14.97 2.52 -16.50
CA ALA A 86 -14.61 1.39 -15.66
C ALA A 86 -15.17 1.53 -14.24
N VAL A 87 -15.65 0.42 -13.68
CA VAL A 87 -16.06 0.34 -12.27
C VAL A 87 -15.04 -0.49 -11.51
N ILE A 88 -14.37 0.12 -10.55
CA ILE A 88 -13.34 -0.52 -9.72
C ILE A 88 -13.80 -0.49 -8.26
N ILE A 89 -13.75 -1.65 -7.60
CA ILE A 89 -13.99 -1.77 -6.17
C ILE A 89 -12.64 -1.88 -5.47
N VAL A 90 -12.40 -1.00 -4.49
CA VAL A 90 -11.19 -1.01 -3.67
C VAL A 90 -11.56 -1.40 -2.25
N ASN A 91 -10.82 -2.34 -1.68
CA ASN A 91 -10.97 -2.67 -0.26
C ASN A 91 -10.23 -1.63 0.59
N LEU A 92 -10.98 -0.73 1.26
CA LEU A 92 -10.43 0.17 2.26
C LEU A 92 -10.22 -0.59 3.58
N SER A 93 -9.15 -1.38 3.65
CA SER A 93 -8.92 -2.38 4.70
C SER A 93 -8.76 -1.79 6.11
N GLY A 94 -8.35 -0.53 6.21
CA GLY A 94 -8.19 0.16 7.49
C GLY A 94 -8.17 1.69 7.37
N ARG A 95 -8.38 2.33 8.52
CA ARG A 95 -8.28 3.79 8.71
C ARG A 95 -6.88 4.20 9.17
N GLY A 96 -6.49 5.43 8.85
CA GLY A 96 -5.13 5.94 9.02
C GLY A 96 -4.80 6.60 10.34
N ASP A 97 -5.63 6.49 11.39
CA ASP A 97 -5.35 7.13 12.69
C ASP A 97 -3.95 6.78 13.23
N LYS A 98 -3.53 5.52 13.06
CA LYS A 98 -2.20 5.04 13.49
C LYS A 98 -1.05 5.63 12.66
N ASP A 99 -1.34 6.09 11.45
CA ASP A 99 -0.35 6.51 10.46
C ASP A 99 -0.21 8.04 10.37
N VAL A 100 -1.01 8.80 11.14
CA VAL A 100 -1.03 10.27 11.08
C VAL A 100 0.34 10.88 11.34
N ALA A 101 1.12 10.34 12.29
CA ALA A 101 2.45 10.86 12.58
C ALA A 101 3.42 10.68 11.40
N THR A 102 3.46 9.46 10.84
CA THR A 102 4.25 9.13 9.65
C THR A 102 3.85 9.99 8.45
N ALA A 103 2.54 10.14 8.21
CA ALA A 103 2.03 10.99 7.14
C ALA A 103 2.35 12.47 7.36
N ALA A 104 2.22 12.97 8.60
CA ALA A 104 2.55 14.36 8.92
C ALA A 104 4.04 14.65 8.71
N GLU A 105 4.93 13.71 9.05
CA GLU A 105 6.35 13.83 8.75
C GLU A 105 6.61 13.83 7.22
N TRP A 106 6.02 12.86 6.51
CA TRP A 106 6.16 12.74 5.05
C TRP A 106 5.74 14.01 4.31
N PHE A 107 4.62 14.63 4.69
CA PHE A 107 4.10 15.85 4.06
C PHE A 107 4.67 17.14 4.66
N GLY A 108 5.62 17.07 5.59
CA GLY A 108 6.21 18.26 6.22
C GLY A 108 5.24 19.06 7.10
N LEU A 109 4.22 18.39 7.65
CA LEU A 109 3.21 18.95 8.56
C LEU A 109 3.58 18.73 10.04
N ALA A 110 4.57 17.89 10.33
CA ALA A 110 5.09 17.68 11.68
C ALA A 110 5.70 18.98 12.23
N ARG A 111 5.29 19.38 13.44
CA ARG A 111 5.86 20.58 14.09
C ARG A 111 7.31 20.31 14.49
N PRO A 112 8.25 21.25 14.27
CA PRO A 112 9.58 21.14 14.83
C PRO A 112 9.49 21.18 16.37
N GLY A 113 9.89 20.10 17.05
CA GLY A 113 10.17 20.10 18.49
C GLY A 113 9.07 19.65 19.46
N GLY A 114 8.05 18.90 19.02
CA GLY A 114 7.01 18.38 19.92
C GLY A 114 7.35 17.03 20.54
N SER A 115 8.19 16.99 21.59
CA SER A 115 8.16 15.86 22.53
C SER A 115 6.90 15.98 23.40
N THR A 116 6.09 14.93 23.46
CA THR A 116 5.20 14.69 24.62
C THR A 116 5.88 13.73 25.57
#